data_AF-A0A3M5EK76-F1
#
_entry.id   AF-A0A3M5EK76-F1
#
_cell.length_a   1.000
_cell.length_b   1.000
_cell.length_c   1.000
_cell.angle_alpha   90.00
_cell.angle_beta   90.00
_cell.angle_gamma   90.00
#
_symmetry.space_group_name_H-M   'P 1'
#
loop_
_entity.id
_entity.type
_entity.pdbx_description
1 polymer ?
#
loop_
_entity_poly.entity_id
_entity_poly.type
_entity_poly.pdbx_seq_one_letter_code
_entity_poly.pdbx_strand_id
1 'polypeptide(L)' 'MMESLFVPTLIVALAEIGDKTQLLALLLAARFRKPWPIIAGIVAA' A
#
# COMPACT_ATOMS: atom_id res chain seq x y z
N MET A 1 14.20 21.62 0.13
CA MET A 1 14.35 20.52 1.13
C MET A 1 13.11 19.65 1.25
N MET A 2 11.90 20.22 1.30
CA MET A 2 10.65 19.42 1.21
C MET A 2 10.51 18.75 -0.17
N GLU A 3 10.80 19.46 -1.26
CA GLU A 3 10.68 18.92 -2.63
C GLU A 3 11.55 17.68 -2.89
N SER A 4 12.75 17.63 -2.30
CA SER A 4 13.68 16.50 -2.41
C SER A 4 13.24 15.22 -1.68
N LEU A 5 12.23 15.31 -0.80
CA LEU A 5 11.64 14.15 -0.14
C LEU A 5 10.32 13.76 -0.80
N PHE A 6 9.43 14.73 -1.01
CA PHE A 6 8.07 14.45 -1.47
C PHE A 6 8.02 13.98 -2.93
N VAL A 7 8.78 14.60 -3.84
CA VAL A 7 8.76 14.25 -5.27
C VAL A 7 9.22 12.81 -5.52
N PRO A 8 10.41 12.37 -5.05
CA PRO A 8 10.84 10.99 -5.27
C PRO A 8 10.00 9.97 -4.51
N THR A 9 9.56 10.26 -3.27
CA THR A 9 8.68 9.33 -2.53
C THR A 9 7.36 9.11 -3.25
N LEU A 10 6.76 10.16 -3.82
CA LEU A 10 5.51 10.03 -4.56
C LEU A 10 5.70 9.24 -5.87
N ILE A 11 6.80 9.50 -6.59
CA ILE A 11 7.12 8.77 -7.83
C ILE A 11 7.33 7.27 -7.54
N VAL A 12 8.10 6.93 -6.51
CA VAL A 12 8.33 5.53 -6.12
C VAL A 12 7.04 4.88 -5.64
N ALA A 13 6.26 5.56 -4.80
CA ALA A 13 4.97 5.04 -4.34
C ALA A 13 4.01 4.75 -5.51
N LEU A 14 3.95 5.62 -6.52
CA LEU A 14 3.14 5.41 -7.72
C LEU A 14 3.69 4.28 -8.60
N ALA A 15 5.02 4.17 -8.72
CA ALA A 15 5.67 3.11 -9.50
C ALA A 15 5.46 1.72 -8.87
N GLU A 16 5.34 1.64 -7.54
CA GLU A 16 5.10 0.40 -6.80
C GLU A 16 3.60 0.07 -6.65
N ILE A 17 2.70 1.00 -6.98
CA ILE A 17 1.26 0.70 -7.01
C ILE A 17 0.96 -0.34 -8.10
N GLY A 18 0.28 -1.42 -7.71
CA GLY A 18 -0.08 -2.53 -8.58
C GLY A 18 0.77 -3.79 -8.39
N ASP A 19 1.69 -3.82 -7.43
CA ASP A 19 2.39 -5.05 -7.10
C ASP A 19 1.43 -6.16 -6.62
N LYS A 20 1.86 -7.43 -6.77
CA LYS A 20 1.10 -8.63 -6.39
C LYS A 20 0.63 -8.59 -4.95
N THR A 21 1.40 -7.96 -4.07
CA THR A 21 1.07 -7.73 -2.65
C THR A 21 -0.19 -6.87 -2.48
N GLN A 22 -0.35 -5.80 -3.27
CA GLN A 22 -1.52 -4.93 -3.23
C GLN A 22 -2.77 -5.61 -3.79
N LEU A 23 -2.62 -6.44 -4.83
CA LEU A 23 -3.74 -7.23 -5.36
C LEU A 23 -4.22 -8.28 -4.35
N LEU A 24 -3.30 -8.94 -3.65
CA LEU A 24 -3.65 -9.86 -2.56
C LEU A 24 -4.31 -9.12 -1.39
N ALA A 25 -3.80 -7.95 -1.01
CA ALA A 25 -4.41 -7.12 0.02
C ALA A 25 -5.85 -6.72 -0.34
N LEU A 26 -6.09 -6.32 -1.59
CA LEU A 26 -7.42 -5.99 -2.11
C LEU A 26 -8.36 -7.20 -2.08
N LEU A 27 -7.88 -8.37 -2.49
CA LEU A 27 -8.61 -9.63 -2.46
C LEU A 27 -8.99 -10.04 -1.03
N LEU A 28 -8.05 -9.95 -0.09
CA LEU A 28 -8.30 -10.23 1.32
C LEU A 28 -9.30 -9.23 1.90
N ALA A 29 -9.17 -7.94 1.57
CA ALA A 29 -10.08 -6.89 2.02
C ALA A 29 -11.50 -7.11 1.49
N ALA A 30 -11.63 -7.47 0.22
CA ALA A 30 -12.90 -7.83 -0.40
C ALA A 30 -13.51 -9.11 0.21
N ARG A 31 -12.69 -10.14 0.45
CA ARG A 31 -13.13 -11.43 1.00
C ARG A 31 -13.63 -11.32 2.44
N PHE A 32 -12.85 -10.68 3.30
CA PHE A 32 -13.16 -10.62 4.73
C PHE A 32 -14.04 -9.43 5.09
N ARG A 33 -14.20 -8.45 4.18
CA ARG A 33 -14.91 -7.17 4.44
C ARG A 33 -14.40 -6.45 5.69
N LYS A 34 -13.13 -6.66 6.02
CA LYS A 34 -12.42 -6.07 7.17
C LYS A 34 -11.13 -5.42 6.66
N PRO A 35 -11.20 -4.24 6.04
CA PRO A 35 -10.03 -3.59 5.47
C PRO A 35 -9.01 -3.19 6.55
N TRP A 36 -9.48 -2.72 7.72
CA TRP A 36 -8.62 -2.19 8.78
C TRP A 36 -7.63 -3.23 9.36
N PRO A 37 -8.04 -4.45 9.75
CA PRO A 37 -7.09 -5.47 10.21
C PRO A 37 -6.07 -5.90 9.15
N ILE A 38 -6.45 -5.90 7.87
CA ILE A 38 -5.57 -6.30 6.77
C ILE A 38 -4.51 -5.23 6.52
N ILE A 39 -4.93 -3.96 6.49
CA ILE A 39 -4.00 -2.82 6.40
C ILE A 39 -3.04 -2.84 7.60
N ALA A 40 -3.57 -3.04 8.82
CA ALA A 40 -2.74 -3.12 10.01
C ALA A 40 -1.72 -4.27 9.95
N GLY A 41 -2.12 -5.44 9.47
CA GLY A 41 -1.21 -6.59 9.30
C GLY A 41 -0.11 -6.35 8.27
N ILE A 42 -0.40 -5.61 7.19
CA ILE A 42 0.59 -5.26 6.16
C ILE A 42 1.59 -4.22 6.68
N VAL A 43 1.13 -3.25 7.47
CA VAL A 43 1.99 -2.17 8.01
C VAL A 43 2.84 -2.65 9.20
N ALA A 44 2.36 -3.63 9.96
CA ALA A 44 3.06 -4.16 11.13
C ALA A 44 4.06 -5.30 10.82
N ALA A 45 3.99 -5.89 9.63
CA ALA A 45 4.91 -6.91 9.14
C ALA A 45 6.16 -6.28 8.51
#